data_AF-A0A0K1K6F2-F1
#
_entry.id   AF-A0A0K1K6F2-F1
#
_cell.length_a   1.000
_cell.length_b   1.000
_cell.length_c   1.000
_cell.angle_alpha   90.00
_cell.angle_beta   90.00
_cell.angle_gamma   90.00
#
_symmetry.space_group_name_H-M   'P 1'
#
loop_
_entity.id
_entity.type
_entity.pdbx_description
1 polymer ?
#
loop_
_entity_poly.entity_id
_entity_poly.type
_entity_poly.pdbx_seq_one_letter_code
_entity_poly.pdbx_strand_id
1 'polypeptide(L)'
;MLKPADVKYIIYGGELGDPYAATRHDIHAAFYIRGQAAKEMFKAMGPDKKSVCFTEKGGRIREKEHITCRFRPSQGYECDFGFDLTSGKSIGGSIC
;
A
#
# COMPACT_ATOMS: atom_id res chain seq x y z
N MET A 1 7.97 18.76 -11.23
CA MET A 1 7.08 18.27 -12.32
C MET A 1 6.37 17.01 -11.82
N LEU A 2 5.08 16.87 -12.12
CA LEU A 2 4.30 15.68 -11.79
C LEU A 2 4.57 14.59 -12.84
N LYS A 3 4.65 13.32 -12.40
CA LYS A 3 4.77 12.15 -13.28
C LYS A 3 3.48 11.33 -13.20
N PRO A 4 3.03 10.69 -14.30
CA PRO A 4 1.90 9.78 -14.25
C PRO A 4 2.23 8.53 -13.41
N ALA A 5 1.20 7.96 -12.80
CA ALA A 5 1.29 6.73 -12.00
C ALA A 5 0.09 5.82 -12.28
N ASP A 6 0.31 4.51 -12.25
CA ASP A 6 -0.77 3.52 -12.22
C ASP A 6 -1.21 3.35 -10.77
N VAL A 7 -2.44 3.80 -10.48
CA VAL A 7 -2.99 3.84 -9.12
C VAL A 7 -4.40 3.27 -9.15
N LYS A 8 -4.64 2.29 -8.28
CA LYS A 8 -5.99 1.85 -7.91
C LYS A 8 -6.28 2.30 -6.49
N TYR A 9 -7.53 2.56 -6.18
CA TYR A 9 -7.93 2.93 -4.83
C TYR A 9 -9.30 2.36 -4.49
N ILE A 10 -9.57 2.26 -3.20
CA ILE A 10 -10.87 1.87 -2.64
C ILE A 10 -11.23 2.81 -1.50
N ILE A 11 -12.51 3.18 -1.41
CA ILE A 11 -13.09 3.88 -0.27
C ILE A 11 -13.98 2.91 0.48
N TYR A 12 -13.78 2.77 1.78
CA TYR A 12 -14.47 1.77 2.61
C TYR A 12 -14.63 2.28 4.05
N GLY A 13 -15.53 1.67 4.80
CA GLY A 13 -15.58 1.77 6.26
C GLY A 13 -15.14 0.44 6.90
N GLY A 14 -14.81 0.46 8.18
CA GLY A 14 -14.33 -0.71 8.91
C GLY A 14 -12.87 -1.02 8.63
N GLU A 15 -12.48 -2.28 8.75
CA GLU A 15 -11.10 -2.70 8.53
C GLU A 15 -10.88 -3.15 7.08
N LEU A 16 -9.66 -3.00 6.56
CA LEU A 16 -9.34 -3.34 5.16
C LEU A 16 -9.62 -4.83 4.83
N GLY A 17 -9.72 -5.70 5.84
CA GLY A 17 -9.92 -7.15 5.70
C GLY A 17 -11.40 -7.55 5.77
N ASP A 18 -12.24 -6.66 6.28
CA ASP A 18 -13.69 -6.81 6.34
C ASP A 18 -14.36 -5.46 5.99
N PRO A 19 -14.16 -4.97 4.75
CA PRO A 19 -14.63 -3.65 4.37
C PRO A 19 -16.14 -3.64 4.18
N TYR A 20 -16.78 -2.58 4.67
CA TYR A 20 -18.18 -2.28 4.39
C TYR A 20 -18.34 -0.90 3.75
N ALA A 21 -19.58 -0.55 3.38
CA ALA A 21 -19.87 0.74 2.77
C ALA A 21 -19.52 1.91 3.71
N ALA A 22 -18.66 2.82 3.25
CA ALA A 22 -18.20 3.94 4.06
C ALA A 22 -19.35 4.79 4.62
N THR A 23 -19.19 5.27 5.85
CA THR A 23 -20.14 6.16 6.53
C THR A 23 -19.47 7.49 6.87
N ARG A 24 -20.25 8.48 7.31
CA ARG A 24 -19.70 9.80 7.69
C ARG A 24 -18.75 9.76 8.88
N HIS A 25 -18.83 8.72 9.70
CA HIS A 25 -18.02 8.57 10.92
C HIS A 25 -16.93 7.49 10.78
N ASP A 26 -16.98 6.72 9.71
CA ASP A 26 -16.05 5.63 9.43
C ASP A 26 -15.84 5.57 7.90
N ILE A 27 -14.76 6.24 7.47
CA ILE A 27 -14.38 6.35 6.07
C ILE A 27 -12.86 6.31 5.95
N HIS A 28 -12.40 5.38 5.13
CA HIS A 28 -11.00 5.11 4.87
C HIS A 28 -10.76 5.07 3.36
N ALA A 29 -9.54 5.39 2.95
CA ALA A 29 -9.06 5.24 1.59
C ALA A 29 -7.80 4.38 1.59
N ALA A 30 -7.77 3.32 0.79
CA ALA A 30 -6.55 2.56 0.51
C ALA A 30 -6.14 2.75 -0.95
N PHE A 31 -4.84 2.93 -1.16
CA PHE A 31 -4.22 3.15 -2.46
C PHE A 31 -3.26 2.02 -2.78
N TYR A 32 -3.28 1.60 -4.03
CA TYR A 32 -2.43 0.57 -4.61
C TYR A 32 -1.72 1.17 -5.82
N ILE A 33 -0.42 1.42 -5.69
CA ILE A 33 0.41 2.00 -6.74
C ILE A 33 1.23 0.89 -7.39
N ARG A 34 1.34 0.91 -8.71
CA ARG A 34 2.15 -0.05 -9.48
C ARG A 34 3.15 0.61 -10.42
N GLY A 35 4.06 -0.21 -10.94
CA GLY A 35 4.96 0.17 -12.02
C GLY A 35 6.05 1.16 -11.58
N GLN A 36 6.33 2.16 -12.43
CA GLN A 36 7.48 3.04 -12.24
C GLN A 36 7.40 3.87 -10.95
N ALA A 37 6.21 4.36 -10.58
CA ALA A 37 6.02 5.09 -9.34
C ALA A 37 6.33 4.22 -8.11
N ALA A 38 5.80 2.99 -8.07
CA ALA A 38 6.09 2.03 -7.00
C ALA A 38 7.58 1.66 -6.94
N LYS A 39 8.25 1.52 -8.08
CA LYS A 39 9.70 1.27 -8.14
C LYS A 39 10.52 2.42 -7.57
N GLU A 40 10.16 3.66 -7.89
CA GLU A 40 10.83 4.85 -7.36
C GLU A 40 10.64 4.94 -5.83
N MET A 41 9.41 4.72 -5.34
CA MET A 41 9.13 4.66 -3.90
C MET A 41 9.93 3.54 -3.21
N PHE A 42 9.86 2.31 -3.72
CA PHE A 42 10.56 1.16 -3.16
C PHE A 42 12.07 1.43 -3.03
N LYS A 43 12.68 2.04 -4.06
CA LYS A 43 14.12 2.37 -4.05
C LYS A 43 14.48 3.49 -3.06
N ALA A 44 13.59 4.44 -2.85
CA ALA A 44 13.77 5.53 -1.89
C ALA A 44 13.57 5.08 -0.42
N MET A 45 12.88 3.96 -0.21
CA MET A 45 12.70 3.37 1.11
C MET A 45 13.99 2.70 1.62
N GLY A 46 14.02 2.44 2.93
CA GLY A 46 15.12 1.78 3.64
C GLY A 46 15.36 0.32 3.22
N PRO A 47 16.14 -0.45 4.01
CA PRO A 47 16.52 -1.80 3.65
C PRO A 47 15.32 -2.75 3.58
N ASP A 48 15.53 -3.87 2.89
CA ASP A 48 14.52 -4.91 2.78
C ASP A 48 14.23 -5.51 4.16
N LYS A 49 12.94 -5.80 4.42
CA LYS A 49 12.51 -6.50 5.63
C LYS A 49 12.22 -7.96 5.32
N LYS A 50 12.41 -8.82 6.33
CA LYS A 50 11.84 -10.17 6.31
C LYS A 50 10.37 -10.05 6.71
N SER A 51 9.44 -10.40 5.82
CA SER A 51 8.01 -10.43 6.12
C SER A 51 7.50 -11.86 6.08
N VAL A 52 6.74 -12.25 7.08
CA VAL A 52 6.04 -13.55 7.14
C VAL A 52 4.94 -13.66 6.08
N CYS A 53 4.40 -12.53 5.65
CA CYS A 53 3.32 -12.49 4.67
C CYS A 53 3.80 -12.61 3.22
N PHE A 54 5.09 -12.38 2.99
CA PHE A 54 5.65 -12.30 1.66
C PHE A 54 6.58 -13.48 1.41
N THR A 55 6.08 -14.47 0.68
CA THR A 55 6.72 -15.79 0.53
C THR A 55 7.28 -16.06 -0.88
N GLU A 56 7.15 -15.11 -1.82
CA GLU A 56 7.65 -15.32 -3.19
C GLU A 56 9.17 -15.32 -3.22
N LYS A 57 9.76 -16.41 -3.73
CA LYS A 57 11.21 -16.57 -3.84
C LYS A 57 11.81 -15.46 -4.70
N GLY A 58 12.78 -14.73 -4.15
CA GLY A 58 13.44 -13.62 -4.85
C GLY A 58 12.63 -12.32 -4.87
N GLY A 59 11.43 -12.30 -4.30
CA GLY A 59 10.72 -11.06 -4.06
C GLY A 59 11.27 -10.34 -2.83
N ARG A 60 10.96 -9.06 -2.75
CA ARG A 60 11.52 -8.14 -1.76
C ARG A 60 10.40 -7.28 -1.20
N ILE A 61 10.47 -6.98 0.09
CA ILE A 61 9.49 -6.13 0.76
C ILE A 61 10.21 -5.08 1.57
N ARG A 62 9.67 -3.85 1.53
CA ARG A 62 10.15 -2.71 2.30
C ARG A 62 8.93 -2.06 2.94
N GLU A 63 9.03 -1.82 4.23
CA GLU A 63 7.94 -1.25 5.02
C GLU A 63 8.48 -0.11 5.85
N LYS A 64 7.73 0.99 5.88
CA LYS A 64 8.00 2.13 6.73
C LYS A 64 6.68 2.70 7.20
N GLU A 65 6.43 2.63 8.50
CA GLU A 65 5.14 2.98 9.11
C GLU A 65 3.98 2.31 8.34
N HIS A 66 3.10 3.11 7.75
CA HIS A 66 1.89 2.68 7.06
C HIS A 66 2.07 2.43 5.55
N ILE A 67 3.31 2.52 5.05
CA ILE A 67 3.63 2.29 3.63
C ILE A 67 4.32 0.94 3.50
N THR A 68 3.77 0.09 2.66
CA THR A 68 4.35 -1.21 2.30
C THR A 68 4.60 -1.25 0.81
N CYS A 69 5.86 -1.44 0.41
CA CYS A 69 6.23 -1.63 -0.99
C CYS A 69 6.83 -3.02 -1.20
N ARG A 70 6.42 -3.69 -2.27
CA ARG A 70 6.85 -5.04 -2.63
C ARG A 70 7.38 -5.06 -4.05
N PHE A 71 8.33 -5.96 -4.26
CA PHE A 71 8.77 -6.39 -5.57
C PHE A 71 8.50 -7.89 -5.68
N ARG A 72 7.66 -8.25 -6.65
CA ARG A 72 7.39 -9.63 -7.05
C ARG A 72 8.01 -9.87 -8.42
N PRO A 73 8.91 -10.86 -8.61
CA PRO A 73 9.43 -11.18 -9.93
C PRO A 73 8.34 -11.37 -11.00
N SER A 74 7.20 -11.93 -10.59
CA SER A 74 6.04 -12.16 -11.47
C SER A 74 5.19 -10.92 -11.80
N GLN A 75 5.16 -9.89 -10.93
CA GLN A 75 4.21 -8.76 -11.05
C GLN A 75 4.89 -7.38 -11.06
N GLY A 76 6.19 -7.31 -10.79
CA GLY A 76 6.95 -6.07 -10.68
C GLY A 76 6.80 -5.39 -9.31
N TYR A 77 6.84 -4.06 -9.31
CA TYR A 77 6.77 -3.25 -8.10
C TYR A 77 5.34 -2.81 -7.79
N GLU A 78 4.93 -2.98 -6.54
CA GLU A 78 3.67 -2.49 -5.99
C GLU A 78 3.92 -1.79 -4.64
N CYS A 79 3.09 -0.81 -4.31
CA CYS A 79 3.10 -0.15 -3.01
C CYS A 79 1.67 0.10 -2.55
N ASP A 80 1.42 -0.14 -1.26
CA ASP A 80 0.12 0.04 -0.64
C ASP A 80 0.24 0.92 0.61
N PHE A 81 -0.71 1.82 0.75
CA PHE A 81 -0.88 2.69 1.93
C PHE A 81 -2.32 3.21 1.97
N GLY A 82 -2.75 3.68 3.12
CA GLY A 82 -4.08 4.24 3.27
C GLY A 82 -4.15 5.45 4.18
N PHE A 83 -5.33 6.01 4.25
CA PHE A 83 -5.69 7.11 5.14
C PHE A 83 -7.07 6.87 5.75
N ASP A 84 -7.19 7.18 7.04
CA ASP A 84 -8.46 7.48 7.65
C ASP A 84 -8.88 8.88 7.21
N LEU A 85 -9.98 8.97 6.47
CA LEU A 85 -10.48 10.24 5.92
C LEU A 85 -11.32 11.02 6.96
N THR A 86 -11.72 10.40 8.06
CA THR A 86 -12.36 11.08 9.19
C THR A 86 -11.34 11.88 9.99
N SER A 87 -10.15 11.31 10.23
CA SER A 87 -9.10 11.95 11.04
C SER A 87 -7.92 12.53 10.24
N GLY A 88 -7.77 12.15 8.97
CA GLY A 88 -6.63 12.49 8.11
C GLY A 88 -5.36 11.69 8.41
N LYS A 89 -5.38 10.75 9.35
CA LYS A 89 -4.21 9.95 9.73
C LYS A 89 -3.90 8.89 8.67
N SER A 90 -2.61 8.64 8.43
CA SER A 90 -2.21 7.50 7.61
C SER A 90 -2.49 6.18 8.34
N ILE A 91 -2.95 5.19 7.60
CA ILE A 91 -3.24 3.83 8.08
C ILE A 91 -2.62 2.82 7.11
N GLY A 92 -2.40 1.59 7.59
CA GLY A 92 -1.87 0.52 6.75
C GLY A 92 -2.79 0.23 5.56
N GLY A 93 -2.23 0.24 4.34
CA GLY A 93 -2.97 -0.04 3.10
C GLY A 93 -2.91 -1.49 2.62
N SER A 94 -2.38 -2.39 3.44
CA SER A 94 -2.28 -3.81 3.11
C SER A 94 -2.53 -4.66 4.32
N ILE A 95 -3.20 -5.79 4.09
CA ILE A 95 -3.36 -6.87 5.05
C ILE A 95 -2.64 -8.11 4.53
N CYS A 96 -2.15 -8.89 5.49
CA CYS A 96 -1.85 -10.30 5.32
C CYS A 96 -2.93 -11.09 6.06
#